data_AF-A0A061FXR7-F1
#
_entry.id   AF-A0A061FXR7-F1
#
_cell.length_a   1.000
_cell.length_b   1.000
_cell.length_c   1.000
_cell.angle_alpha   90.00
_cell.angle_beta   90.00
_cell.angle_gamma   90.00
#
_symmetry.space_group_name_H-M   'P 1'
#
loop_
_entity.id
_entity.type
_entity.pdbx_description
1 polymer ?
#
loop_
_entity_poly.entity_id
_entity_poly.type
_entity_poly.pdbx_seq_one_letter_code
_entity_poly.pdbx_strand_id
1 'polypeptide(L)'
;MWKSRTKWVGKRDRNIRYFHAMASSRMRVNRMDKIKGMDGMKETLEAIKGEVEKHFQKLYGEKEVLELIKLDYNFEKLKSDSASFLERSFKEEKVWGTIQGCNGNKAPRSDNIT
;
A
#
# COMPACT_ATOMS: atom_id res chain seq x y z
N MET A 1 7.97 -19.43 24.15
CA MET A 1 8.03 -18.32 23.18
C MET A 1 6.71 -17.56 23.34
N TRP A 2 6.56 -16.64 24.30
CA TRP A 2 6.47 -15.17 24.15
C TRP A 2 6.66 -14.50 25.53
N LYS A 3 7.84 -14.64 26.15
CA LYS A 3 8.10 -14.06 27.49
C LYS A 3 8.41 -12.56 27.49
N SER A 4 8.55 -11.95 26.31
CA SER A 4 8.88 -10.53 26.13
C SER A 4 7.68 -9.58 26.19
N ARG A 5 6.45 -10.10 26.11
CA ARG A 5 5.22 -9.27 26.09
C ARG A 5 4.52 -9.10 27.45
N THR A 6 4.84 -9.93 28.45
CA THR A 6 4.12 -9.93 29.74
C THR A 6 4.50 -8.80 30.70
N LYS A 7 5.65 -8.14 30.53
CA LYS A 7 6.07 -7.00 31.38
C LYS A 7 5.36 -5.68 31.04
N TRP A 8 4.55 -5.64 29.98
CA TRP A 8 4.01 -4.41 29.41
C TRP A 8 2.83 -3.79 30.16
N VAL A 9 1.97 -4.60 30.79
CA VAL A 9 0.71 -4.10 31.36
C VAL A 9 0.92 -3.28 32.64
N GLY A 10 2.06 -3.44 33.34
CA GLY A 10 2.29 -2.81 34.65
C GLY A 10 3.25 -1.59 34.70
N LYS A 11 4.01 -1.29 33.64
CA LYS A 11 5.02 -0.20 33.65
C LYS A 11 4.92 0.65 32.39
N ARG A 12 3.82 1.38 32.30
CA ARG A 12 3.42 2.18 31.13
C ARG A 12 4.47 3.24 30.71
N ASP A 13 5.28 3.75 31.65
CA ASP A 13 6.32 4.77 31.37
C ASP A 13 7.77 4.26 31.38
N ARG A 14 8.04 3.17 32.13
CA ARG A 14 9.40 2.63 32.28
C ARG A 14 9.92 1.89 31.04
N ASN A 15 9.06 1.65 30.07
CA ASN A 15 9.36 0.94 28.83
C ASN A 15 9.84 1.86 27.69
N ILE A 16 9.62 3.18 27.80
CA ILE A 16 9.99 4.17 26.77
C ILE A 16 11.50 4.12 26.49
N ARG A 17 12.34 4.11 27.53
CA ARG A 17 13.81 4.00 27.40
C ARG A 17 14.26 2.74 26.66
N TYR A 18 13.57 1.61 26.86
CA TYR A 18 13.89 0.35 26.19
C TYR A 18 13.56 0.44 24.69
N PHE A 19 12.41 1.01 24.32
CA PHE A 19 12.06 1.22 22.92
C PHE A 19 12.96 2.22 22.22
N HIS A 20 13.32 3.32 22.87
CA HIS A 20 14.30 4.26 22.32
C HIS A 20 15.68 3.61 22.16
N ALA A 21 16.17 2.85 23.14
CA ALA A 21 17.44 2.16 23.02
C ALA A 21 17.44 1.16 21.86
N MET A 22 16.34 0.40 21.70
CA MET A 22 16.16 -0.53 20.58
C MET A 22 16.07 0.21 19.24
N ALA A 23 15.32 1.30 19.15
CA ALA A 23 15.21 2.13 17.96
C ALA A 23 16.58 2.74 17.58
N SER A 24 17.31 3.30 18.54
CA SER A 24 18.66 3.83 18.33
C SER A 24 19.66 2.76 17.92
N SER A 25 19.56 1.55 18.47
CA SER A 25 20.39 0.43 18.03
C SER A 25 20.10 0.03 16.59
N ARG A 26 18.81 -0.03 16.21
CA ARG A 26 18.42 -0.30 14.83
C ARG A 26 18.85 0.82 13.88
N MET A 27 18.67 2.09 14.27
CA MET A 27 19.11 3.24 13.48
C MET A 27 20.61 3.23 13.24
N ARG A 28 21.42 2.90 14.25
CA ARG A 28 22.88 2.81 14.10
C ARG A 28 23.30 1.70 13.15
N VAL A 29 22.66 0.53 13.22
CA VAL A 29 22.99 -0.61 12.34
C VAL A 29 22.49 -0.37 10.92
N ASN A 30 21.33 0.26 10.77
CA ASN A 30 20.71 0.51 9.47
C ASN A 30 21.13 1.84 8.85
N ARG A 31 22.12 2.54 9.44
CA ARG A 31 22.62 3.79 8.88
C ARG A 31 23.40 3.48 7.61
N MET A 32 22.96 4.06 6.50
CA MET A 32 23.69 4.01 5.24
C MET A 32 24.68 5.16 5.20
N ASP A 33 25.94 4.89 5.53
CA ASP A 33 27.02 5.90 5.49
C ASP A 33 27.61 6.05 4.08
N LYS A 34 27.56 4.99 3.26
CA LYS A 34 28.06 4.98 1.88
C LYS A 34 27.21 4.07 1.00
N ILE A 35 27.06 4.43 -0.27
CA ILE A 35 26.42 3.58 -1.29
C ILE A 35 27.23 3.61 -2.59
N LYS A 36 27.31 2.48 -3.30
CA LYS A 36 27.97 2.39 -4.60
C LYS A 36 26.94 2.64 -5.71
N GLY A 37 27.05 3.79 -6.38
CA GLY A 37 26.30 4.10 -7.59
C GLY A 37 27.05 3.71 -8.86
N MET A 38 26.47 3.98 -10.02
CA MET A 38 27.09 3.68 -11.33
C MET A 38 28.38 4.46 -11.59
N ASP A 39 28.51 5.65 -11.03
CA ASP A 39 29.63 6.58 -11.20
C ASP A 39 30.61 6.55 -10.01
N GLY A 40 30.45 5.62 -9.06
CA GLY A 40 31.35 5.40 -7.93
C GLY A 40 30.68 5.42 -6.57
N MET A 41 31.49 5.55 -5.51
CA MET A 41 31.00 5.60 -4.12
C MET A 41 30.43 6.99 -3.79
N LYS A 42 29.26 7.01 -3.15
CA LYS A 42 28.59 8.20 -2.61
C LYS A 42 28.63 8.15 -1.09
N GLU A 43 29.09 9.22 -0.46
CA GLU A 43 29.25 9.31 1.01
C GLU A 43 28.46 10.48 1.62
N THR A 44 28.04 11.43 0.80
CA THR A 44 27.23 12.58 1.20
C THR A 44 25.75 12.19 1.25
N LEU A 45 25.01 12.69 2.25
CA LEU A 45 23.60 12.34 2.45
C LEU A 45 22.72 12.64 1.22
N GLU A 46 22.93 13.79 0.58
CA GLU A 46 22.22 14.21 -0.64
C GLU A 46 22.51 13.24 -1.79
N ALA A 47 23.77 12.82 -1.94
CA ALA A 47 24.20 11.90 -2.98
C ALA A 47 23.64 10.49 -2.76
N ILE A 48 23.61 10.02 -1.51
CA ILE A 48 23.01 8.73 -1.13
C ILE A 48 21.50 8.75 -1.43
N LYS A 49 20.79 9.81 -1.02
CA LYS A 49 19.35 9.96 -1.30
C LYS A 49 19.07 9.95 -2.80
N GLY A 50 19.82 10.73 -3.58
CA GLY A 50 19.65 10.78 -5.03
C GLY A 50 19.92 9.44 -5.71
N GLU A 51 20.91 8.67 -5.25
CA GLU A 51 21.19 7.34 -5.81
C GLU A 51 20.08 6.33 -5.47
N VAL A 52 19.56 6.37 -4.24
CA VAL A 52 18.43 5.52 -3.82
C VAL A 52 17.17 5.85 -4.63
N GLU A 53 16.86 7.13 -4.81
CA GLU A 53 15.74 7.58 -5.63
C GLU A 53 15.88 7.09 -7.07
N LYS A 54 17.03 7.32 -7.72
CA LYS A 54 17.30 6.84 -9.08
C LYS A 54 17.18 5.33 -9.20
N HIS A 55 17.70 4.58 -8.22
CA HIS A 55 17.62 3.13 -8.22
C HIS A 55 16.17 2.64 -8.23
N PHE A 56 15.34 3.17 -7.33
CA PHE A 56 13.94 2.77 -7.21
C PHE A 56 13.06 3.34 -8.33
N GLN A 57 13.36 4.53 -8.84
CA GLN A 57 12.71 5.06 -10.04
C GLN A 57 13.03 4.19 -11.26
N LYS A 58 14.24 3.63 -11.38
CA LYS A 58 14.53 2.66 -12.45
C LYS A 58 13.83 1.32 -12.24
N LEU A 59 13.72 0.87 -10.99
CA LEU A 59 13.15 -0.44 -10.63
C LEU A 59 11.62 -0.46 -10.75
N TYR A 60 10.98 0.61 -10.29
CA TYR A 60 9.53 0.74 -10.14
C TYR A 60 8.92 1.90 -10.92
N GLY A 61 9.74 2.76 -11.52
CA GLY A 61 9.23 3.75 -12.46
C GLY A 61 8.46 3.02 -13.55
N GLU A 62 7.30 3.59 -13.88
CA GLU A 62 6.37 3.03 -14.83
C GLU A 62 7.11 2.65 -16.12
N LYS A 63 7.33 1.35 -16.33
CA LYS A 63 7.32 0.84 -17.70
C LYS A 63 5.88 1.03 -18.11
N GLU A 64 5.61 1.93 -19.06
CA GLU A 64 4.29 2.14 -19.65
C GLU A 64 3.51 0.83 -19.61
N VAL A 65 2.60 0.72 -18.64
CA VAL A 65 1.85 -0.50 -18.37
C VAL A 65 0.86 -0.56 -19.51
N LEU A 66 1.28 -1.15 -20.62
CA LEU A 66 0.55 -1.18 -21.89
C LEU A 66 -0.01 0.20 -22.21
N GLU A 67 0.71 1.02 -23.00
CA GLU A 67 0.09 2.17 -23.66
C GLU A 67 -1.31 1.75 -24.10
N LEU A 68 -2.37 2.27 -23.45
CA LEU A 68 -3.75 1.89 -23.78
C LEU A 68 -4.04 2.18 -25.27
N ILE A 69 -3.19 3.00 -25.89
CA ILE A 69 -3.08 3.30 -27.32
C ILE A 69 -2.70 2.04 -28.16
N LYS A 70 -1.94 1.09 -27.63
CA LYS A 70 -1.61 -0.20 -28.27
C LYS A 70 -2.71 -1.25 -28.12
N LEU A 71 -3.72 -1.02 -27.28
CA LEU A 71 -4.93 -1.83 -27.29
C LEU A 71 -5.88 -1.30 -28.37
N ASP A 72 -5.45 -1.40 -29.64
CA ASP A 72 -6.31 -1.28 -30.82
C ASP A 72 -7.18 -2.55 -30.95
N TYR A 73 -7.85 -2.88 -29.86
CA TYR A 73 -8.82 -3.97 -29.80
C TYR A 73 -10.20 -3.36 -29.96
N ASN A 74 -10.97 -3.94 -30.87
CA ASN A 74 -12.41 -3.76 -30.90
C ASN A 74 -12.99 -4.43 -29.65
N PHE A 75 -12.96 -3.72 -28.53
CA PHE A 75 -13.71 -4.13 -27.34
C PHE A 75 -15.17 -4.28 -27.75
N GLU A 76 -15.74 -5.45 -27.49
CA GLU A 76 -17.17 -5.67 -27.69
C GLU A 76 -17.93 -4.65 -26.85
N LYS A 77 -18.61 -3.74 -27.52
CA LYS A 77 -19.47 -2.77 -26.87
C LYS A 77 -20.74 -3.48 -26.44
N LEU A 78 -21.21 -3.15 -25.25
CA LEU A 78 -22.50 -3.63 -24.78
C LEU A 78 -23.59 -3.19 -25.76
N LYS A 79 -24.60 -4.04 -25.97
CA LYS A 79 -25.77 -3.68 -26.79
C LYS A 79 -26.43 -2.42 -26.21
N SER A 80 -26.91 -1.53 -27.07
CA SER A 80 -27.52 -0.24 -26.69
C SER A 80 -28.54 -0.36 -25.56
N ASP A 81 -29.40 -1.38 -25.61
CA ASP A 81 -30.44 -1.61 -24.60
C ASP A 81 -29.86 -1.97 -23.23
N SER A 82 -28.79 -2.77 -23.22
CA SER A 82 -28.10 -3.16 -22.00
C SER A 82 -27.32 -1.99 -21.41
N ALA A 83 -26.72 -1.14 -22.25
CA ALA A 83 -26.03 0.07 -21.80
C ALA A 83 -27.04 1.06 -21.18
N SER A 84 -28.13 1.32 -21.90
CA SER A 84 -29.23 2.16 -21.43
C SER A 84 -29.84 1.65 -20.12
N PHE A 85 -29.94 0.33 -19.95
CA PHE A 85 -30.41 -0.29 -18.71
C PHE A 85 -29.47 -0.07 -17.53
N LEU A 86 -28.15 -0.05 -17.76
CA LEU A 86 -27.14 0.20 -16.72
C LEU A 86 -27.01 1.69 -16.38
N GLU A 87 -27.16 2.56 -17.38
CA GLU A 87 -27.02 4.01 -17.24
C GLU A 87 -28.27 4.72 -16.70
N ARG A 88 -29.43 4.04 -16.72
CA ARG A 88 -30.68 4.63 -16.20
C ARG A 88 -30.56 4.97 -14.71
N SER A 89 -31.19 6.06 -14.32
CA SER A 89 -31.32 6.45 -12.91
C SER A 89 -31.98 5.34 -12.08
N PHE A 90 -31.52 5.19 -10.85
CA PHE A 90 -32.13 4.25 -9.90
C PHE A 90 -33.54 4.71 -9.54
N LYS A 91 -34.45 3.75 -9.42
CA LYS A 91 -35.78 3.99 -8.84
C LYS A 91 -35.65 4.07 -7.32
N GLU A 92 -36.35 5.01 -6.71
CA GLU A 92 -36.32 5.25 -5.26
C GLU A 92 -36.67 3.98 -4.46
N GLU A 93 -37.71 3.26 -4.89
CA GLU A 93 -38.12 1.98 -4.31
C GLU A 93 -37.00 0.93 -4.28
N LYS A 94 -36.20 0.85 -5.35
CA LYS A 94 -35.07 -0.08 -5.43
C LYS A 94 -33.95 0.32 -4.46
N VAL A 95 -33.70 1.62 -4.31
CA VAL A 95 -32.71 2.14 -3.36
C VAL A 95 -33.14 1.80 -1.93
N TRP A 96 -34.38 2.11 -1.56
CA TRP A 96 -34.91 1.81 -0.23
C TRP A 96 -34.97 0.30 0.04
N GLY A 97 -35.41 -0.50 -0.93
CA GLY A 97 -35.41 -1.96 -0.81
C GLY A 97 -34.01 -2.55 -0.64
N THR A 98 -32.99 -1.96 -1.29
CA THR A 98 -31.59 -2.37 -1.10
C THR A 98 -31.11 -2.00 0.30
N ILE A 99 -31.41 -0.79 0.78
CA ILE A 99 -31.03 -0.34 2.14
C ILE A 99 -31.68 -1.25 3.19
N GLN A 100 -32.97 -1.59 3.03
CA GLN A 100 -33.68 -2.47 3.94
C GLN A 100 -33.22 -3.93 3.84
N GLY A 101 -32.82 -4.39 2.65
CA GLY A 101 -32.30 -5.74 2.40
C GLY A 101 -30.83 -5.92 2.80
N CYS A 102 -30.07 -4.83 2.96
CA CYS A 102 -28.72 -4.83 3.53
C CYS A 102 -28.79 -5.11 5.04
N ASN A 103 -28.95 -6.38 5.41
CA ASN A 103 -28.66 -6.81 6.77
C ASN A 103 -27.20 -6.43 7.06
N GLY A 104 -26.94 -5.66 8.12
CA GLY A 104 -25.66 -5.00 8.46
C GLY A 104 -24.44 -5.92 8.67
N ASN A 105 -24.48 -7.14 8.16
CA ASN A 105 -23.35 -8.02 7.96
C ASN A 105 -22.48 -7.43 6.85
N LYS A 106 -21.58 -6.53 7.28
CA LYS A 106 -20.38 -6.11 6.58
C LYS A 106 -19.79 -7.28 5.77
N ALA A 107 -19.28 -6.96 4.58
CA ALA A 107 -18.55 -7.88 3.72
C ALA A 107 -17.68 -8.85 4.56
N PRO A 108 -17.70 -10.16 4.27
CA PRO A 108 -16.83 -11.09 4.97
C PRO A 108 -15.41 -10.61 4.76
N ARG A 109 -14.80 -10.10 5.83
CA ARG A 109 -13.39 -9.74 5.81
C ARG A 109 -12.64 -11.01 5.45
N SER A 110 -12.04 -11.05 4.27
CA SER A 110 -11.20 -12.16 3.84
C SER A 110 -9.87 -12.09 4.61
N ASP A 111 -9.89 -12.50 5.88
CA ASP A 111 -8.66 -12.73 6.63
C ASP A 111 -8.34 -14.23 6.56
N ASN A 112 -7.92 -14.70 5.39
CA ASN A 112 -7.14 -15.94 5.28
C ASN A 112 -5.68 -15.59 5.59
N ILE A 113 -5.35 -15.52 6.87
CA ILE A 113 -3.96 -15.58 7.35
C ILE A 113 -3.86 -16.82 8.23
N THR A 114 -3.26 -17.87 7.66
CA THR A 114 -2.58 -18.93 8.41
C THR A 114 -1.09 -18.65 8.34
#